data_AF-A0A928E5B8-F1
#
_entry.id   AF-A0A928E5B8-F1
#
_cell.length_a   1.000
_cell.length_b   1.000
_cell.length_c   1.000
_cell.angle_alpha   90.00
_cell.angle_beta   90.00
_cell.angle_gamma   90.00
#
_symmetry.space_group_name_H-M   'P 1'
#
loop_
_entity.id
_entity.type
_entity.pdbx_description
1 polymer ?
#
loop_
_entity_poly.entity_id
_entity_poly.type
_entity_poly.pdbx_seq_one_letter_code
_entity_poly.pdbx_strand_id
1 'polypeptide(L)'
;MLKTFTLMKITRERANAIYYRDYWKYNGIDTLPDEIVGIVFDNAVIQGQGTAIQNVHKSLDIVPGAIIGPTTLKKLENTDYSVFINRFKNYAKSRVNEIIDNDDSQSIFKNGWNNRISKY
;
A
#
# COMPACT_ATOMS: atom_id res chain seq x y z
N MET A 1 5.18 -13.29 -30.84
CA MET A 1 6.36 -13.68 -30.02
C MET A 1 6.44 -12.72 -28.83
N LEU A 2 5.86 -13.08 -27.69
CA LEU A 2 6.01 -12.29 -26.45
C LEU A 2 7.45 -12.46 -25.98
N LYS A 3 8.28 -11.41 -26.10
CA LYS A 3 9.60 -11.38 -25.49
C LYS A 3 9.42 -11.50 -23.97
N THR A 4 9.71 -12.66 -23.41
CA THR A 4 9.89 -12.84 -21.98
C THR A 4 11.05 -11.94 -21.53
N PHE A 5 10.71 -10.80 -20.94
CA PHE A 5 11.68 -9.88 -20.37
C PHE A 5 12.22 -10.52 -19.09
N THR A 6 13.46 -10.99 -19.11
CA THR A 6 14.11 -11.51 -17.90
C THR A 6 14.34 -10.34 -16.92
N LEU A 7 13.84 -10.47 -15.69
CA LEU A 7 14.03 -9.51 -14.60
C LEU A 7 15.51 -9.14 -14.38
N MET A 8 16.42 -10.05 -14.73
CA MET A 8 17.87 -9.90 -14.61
C MET A 8 18.50 -8.73 -15.40
N LYS A 9 17.81 -8.14 -16.38
CA LYS A 9 18.35 -7.03 -17.22
C LYS A 9 17.56 -5.72 -17.11
N ILE A 10 16.77 -5.53 -16.05
CA ILE A 10 16.03 -4.29 -15.87
C ILE A 10 16.96 -3.13 -15.47
N THR A 11 16.87 -1.99 -16.16
CA THR A 11 17.55 -0.77 -15.73
C THR A 11 16.76 -0.09 -14.62
N ARG A 12 17.42 0.80 -13.86
CA ARG A 12 16.76 1.57 -12.80
C ARG A 12 15.60 2.40 -13.34
N GLU A 13 15.77 3.01 -14.51
CA GLU A 13 14.75 3.82 -15.17
C GLU A 13 13.52 2.98 -15.50
N ARG A 14 13.74 1.75 -15.98
CA ARG A 14 12.65 0.83 -16.29
C ARG A 14 11.96 0.33 -15.02
N ALA A 15 12.70 0.06 -13.95
CA ALA A 15 12.12 -0.28 -12.65
C ALA A 15 11.26 0.88 -12.12
N ASN A 16 11.75 2.12 -12.18
CA ASN A 16 11.01 3.30 -11.78
C ASN A 16 9.73 3.48 -12.60
N ALA A 17 9.78 3.24 -13.92
CA ALA A 17 8.61 3.31 -14.78
C ALA A 17 7.52 2.28 -14.39
N ILE A 18 7.95 1.07 -13.99
CA ILE A 18 7.03 0.04 -13.47
C ILE A 18 6.41 0.50 -12.15
N TYR A 19 7.21 0.96 -11.19
CA TYR A 19 6.68 1.48 -9.91
C TYR A 19 5.72 2.65 -10.11
N TYR A 20 6.06 3.58 -11.01
CA TYR A 20 5.21 4.71 -11.32
C TYR A 20 3.87 4.27 -11.91
N ARG A 21 3.88 3.38 -12.90
CA ARG A 21 2.65 2.92 -13.56
C ARG A 21 1.81 2.01 -12.67
N ASP A 22 2.45 1.02 -12.05
CA ASP A 22 1.76 -0.11 -11.42
C ASP A 22 1.46 0.10 -9.94
N TYR A 23 2.08 1.08 -9.29
CA TYR A 23 1.88 1.33 -7.86
C TYR A 23 1.51 2.79 -7.61
N TRP A 24 2.28 3.75 -8.12
CA TRP A 24 2.01 5.17 -7.86
C TRP A 24 0.71 5.63 -8.53
N LYS A 25 0.55 5.37 -9.83
CA LYS A 25 -0.66 5.69 -10.61
C LYS A 25 -1.79 4.68 -10.44
N TYR A 26 -1.64 3.69 -9.58
CA TYR A 26 -2.64 2.64 -9.43
C TYR A 26 -3.89 3.20 -8.74
N ASN A 27 -5.00 3.24 -9.48
CA ASN A 27 -6.34 3.54 -8.98
C ASN A 27 -6.42 4.73 -8.02
N GLY A 28 -5.65 5.80 -8.29
CA GLY A 28 -5.70 7.06 -7.57
C GLY A 28 -4.81 7.16 -6.32
N ILE A 29 -3.89 6.22 -6.08
CA ILE A 29 -2.93 6.34 -4.95
C ILE A 29 -2.19 7.69 -4.99
N ASP A 30 -1.74 8.14 -6.16
CA ASP A 30 -1.06 9.42 -6.37
C ASP A 30 -1.90 10.67 -6.10
N THR A 31 -3.21 10.52 -5.90
CA THR A 31 -4.10 11.64 -5.57
C THR A 31 -4.25 11.87 -4.07
N LEU A 32 -3.67 11.00 -3.26
CA LEU A 32 -3.70 11.13 -1.80
C LEU A 32 -2.87 12.35 -1.35
N PRO A 33 -3.22 12.94 -0.19
CA PRO A 33 -2.44 13.99 0.45
C PRO A 33 -0.97 13.58 0.68
N ASP A 34 -0.06 14.55 0.55
CA ASP A 34 1.39 14.35 0.66
C ASP A 34 1.80 13.73 2.01
N GLU A 35 1.05 14.04 3.08
CA GLU A 35 1.29 13.54 4.42
C GLU A 35 1.11 12.02 4.56
N ILE A 36 0.32 11.40 3.68
CA ILE A 36 -0.03 9.97 3.77
C ILE A 36 0.32 9.17 2.52
N VAL A 37 0.48 9.81 1.37
CA VAL A 37 0.69 9.10 0.09
C VAL A 37 1.95 8.23 0.11
N GLY A 38 3.02 8.68 0.76
CA GLY A 38 4.27 7.94 0.85
C GLY A 38 4.12 6.60 1.56
N ILE A 39 3.37 6.57 2.67
CA ILE A 39 3.16 5.35 3.45
C ILE A 39 2.18 4.39 2.76
N VAL A 40 1.20 4.93 2.03
CA VAL A 40 0.24 4.12 1.27
C VAL A 40 0.93 3.49 0.05
N PHE A 41 1.80 4.24 -0.63
CA PHE A 41 2.62 3.72 -1.71
C PHE A 41 3.58 2.61 -1.23
N ASP A 42 4.30 2.81 -0.11
CA ASP A 42 5.16 1.76 0.46
C ASP A 42 4.35 0.51 0.84
N ASN A 43 3.18 0.69 1.47
CA ASN A 43 2.30 -0.42 1.78
C ASN A 43 1.81 -1.16 0.53
N ALA A 44 1.51 -0.44 -0.56
CA ALA A 44 1.14 -1.04 -1.83
C ALA A 44 2.25 -1.92 -2.41
N VAL A 45 3.52 -1.52 -2.26
CA VAL A 45 4.68 -2.32 -2.69
C VAL A 45 4.84 -3.58 -1.85
N ILE A 46 4.59 -3.51 -0.54
CA ILE A 46 4.81 -4.63 0.38
C ILE A 46 3.63 -5.62 0.37
N GLN A 47 2.40 -5.12 0.38
CA GLN A 47 1.18 -5.91 0.59
C GLN A 47 0.25 -5.98 -0.63
N GLY A 48 0.60 -5.27 -1.71
CA GLY A 48 -0.21 -5.17 -2.93
C GLY A 48 -1.09 -3.92 -2.96
N GLN A 49 -1.33 -3.41 -4.16
CA GLN A 49 -2.00 -2.13 -4.38
C GLN A 49 -3.46 -2.14 -3.91
N GLY A 50 -4.19 -3.21 -4.23
CA GLY A 50 -5.58 -3.37 -3.79
C GLY A 50 -5.70 -3.41 -2.27
N THR A 51 -4.77 -4.10 -1.60
CA THR A 51 -4.72 -4.16 -0.14
C THR A 51 -4.43 -2.80 0.48
N ALA A 52 -3.50 -2.02 -0.09
CA ALA A 52 -3.23 -0.66 0.37
C ALA A 52 -4.49 0.23 0.30
N ILE A 53 -5.22 0.19 -0.82
CA ILE A 53 -6.48 0.93 -0.97
C ILE A 53 -7.53 0.47 0.04
N GLN A 54 -7.68 -0.85 0.24
CA GLN A 54 -8.58 -1.37 1.26
C GLN A 54 -8.19 -0.90 2.67
N ASN A 55 -6.89 -0.84 2.99
CA ASN A 55 -6.41 -0.32 4.27
C ASN A 55 -6.71 1.17 4.44
N VAL A 56 -6.62 1.98 3.38
CA VAL A 56 -7.06 3.39 3.41
C VAL A 56 -8.55 3.47 3.75
N HIS A 57 -9.39 2.72 3.04
CA HIS A 57 -10.85 2.73 3.25
C HIS A 57 -11.24 2.27 4.65
N LYS A 58 -10.63 1.18 5.15
CA LYS A 58 -10.84 0.70 6.53
C LYS A 58 -10.42 1.75 7.57
N SER A 59 -9.30 2.44 7.33
CA SER A 59 -8.79 3.48 8.26
C SER A 59 -9.70 4.70 8.35
N LEU A 60 -10.40 5.00 7.25
CA LEU A 60 -11.39 6.07 7.14
C LEU A 60 -12.80 5.65 7.58
N ASP A 61 -12.98 4.39 7.98
CA ASP A 61 -14.28 3.81 8.34
C ASP A 61 -15.32 3.98 7.21
N ILE A 62 -14.90 3.65 5.99
CA ILE A 62 -15.78 3.58 4.82
C ILE A 62 -15.74 2.19 4.20
N VAL A 63 -16.79 1.85 3.45
CA VAL A 63 -16.90 0.54 2.79
C VAL A 63 -15.70 0.32 1.85
N PRO A 64 -14.91 -0.75 2.01
CA PRO A 64 -13.73 -0.98 1.19
C PRO A 64 -14.07 -1.20 -0.29
N GLY A 65 -13.69 -0.23 -1.11
CA GLY A 65 -13.63 -0.35 -2.58
C GLY A 65 -12.21 -0.62 -3.10
N ALA A 66 -12.05 -0.47 -4.42
CA ALA A 66 -10.79 -0.72 -5.13
C ALA A 66 -10.12 0.55 -5.71
N ILE A 67 -10.69 1.73 -5.46
CA ILE A 67 -10.23 3.01 -6.03
C ILE A 67 -10.20 4.09 -4.94
N ILE A 68 -9.14 4.91 -4.94
CA ILE A 68 -9.11 6.20 -4.26
C ILE A 68 -9.84 7.22 -5.14
N GLY A 69 -11.09 7.50 -4.80
CA GLY A 69 -11.96 8.38 -5.58
C GLY A 69 -12.44 9.60 -4.79
N PRO A 70 -13.35 10.41 -5.37
CA PRO A 70 -13.84 11.64 -4.75
C PRO A 70 -14.39 11.44 -3.33
N THR A 71 -15.10 10.34 -3.07
CA THR A 71 -15.62 10.02 -1.73
C THR A 71 -14.50 9.81 -0.71
N THR A 72 -13.44 9.09 -1.10
CA THR A 72 -12.27 8.84 -0.24
C THR A 72 -11.55 10.14 0.07
N LEU A 73 -11.31 10.96 -0.96
CA LEU A 73 -10.66 12.27 -0.82
C LEU A 73 -11.48 13.23 0.05
N LYS A 74 -12.80 13.27 -0.13
CA LYS A 74 -13.71 14.10 0.69
C LYS A 74 -13.67 13.72 2.17
N LYS A 75 -13.56 12.43 2.47
CA LYS A 75 -13.44 11.94 3.85
C LYS A 75 -12.10 12.35 4.47
N LEU A 76 -11.03 12.32 3.68
CA LEU A 76 -9.69 12.74 4.11
C LEU A 76 -9.61 14.23 4.48
N GLU A 77 -10.33 15.11 3.78
CA GLU A 77 -10.38 16.56 4.08
C GLU A 77 -10.74 16.87 5.55
N ASN A 78 -11.50 16.00 6.22
CA ASN A 78 -11.97 16.20 7.59
C ASN A 78 -11.35 15.19 8.57
N THR A 79 -10.27 14.53 8.17
CA THR A 79 -9.62 13.48 8.97
C THR A 79 -8.32 14.00 9.58
N ASP A 80 -8.14 13.78 10.88
CA ASP A 80 -6.82 13.93 11.51
C ASP A 80 -5.88 12.82 10.99
N TYR A 81 -4.85 13.22 10.24
CA TYR A 81 -3.91 12.27 9.64
C TYR A 81 -3.13 11.46 10.67
N SER A 82 -2.90 11.96 11.88
CA SER A 82 -2.25 11.17 12.93
C SER A 82 -3.12 9.97 13.34
N VAL A 83 -4.43 10.18 13.46
CA VAL A 83 -5.41 9.14 13.78
C VAL A 83 -5.53 8.16 12.60
N PHE A 84 -5.59 8.67 11.37
CA PHE A 84 -5.60 7.84 10.17
C PHE A 84 -4.37 6.95 10.08
N ILE A 85 -3.16 7.51 10.22
CA ILE A 85 -1.89 6.78 10.13
C ILE A 85 -1.85 5.67 11.18
N ASN A 86 -2.28 5.95 12.41
CA ASN A 86 -2.32 4.92 13.46
C ASN A 86 -3.27 3.77 13.11
N ARG A 87 -4.46 4.06 12.56
CA ARG A 87 -5.40 3.03 12.08
C ARG A 87 -4.81 2.25 10.91
N PHE A 88 -4.20 2.95 9.96
CA PHE A 88 -3.57 2.36 8.77
C PHE A 88 -2.45 1.38 9.16
N LYS A 89 -1.58 1.77 10.10
CA LYS A 89 -0.55 0.89 10.67
C LYS A 89 -1.16 -0.38 11.27
N ASN A 90 -2.28 -0.26 11.99
CA ASN A 90 -2.93 -1.42 12.59
C ASN A 90 -3.47 -2.39 11.53
N TYR A 91 -4.17 -1.89 10.51
CA TYR A 91 -4.64 -2.74 9.40
C TYR A 91 -3.49 -3.37 8.61
N ALA A 92 -2.41 -2.62 8.36
CA ALA A 92 -1.21 -3.14 7.71
C ALA A 92 -0.55 -4.27 8.53
N LYS A 93 -0.47 -4.12 9.87
CA LYS A 93 0.04 -5.18 10.76
C LYS A 93 -0.86 -6.40 10.80
N SER A 94 -2.18 -6.20 10.86
CA SER A 94 -3.14 -7.31 10.82
C SER A 94 -2.98 -8.12 9.53
N ARG A 95 -2.77 -7.46 8.39
CA ARG A 95 -2.51 -8.14 7.12
C ARG A 95 -1.24 -8.98 7.13
N VAL A 96 -0.18 -8.52 7.80
CA VAL A 96 1.04 -9.32 7.98
C VAL A 96 0.73 -10.62 8.73
N ASN A 97 -0.04 -10.53 9.82
CA ASN A 97 -0.44 -11.72 10.57
C ASN A 97 -1.28 -12.66 9.70
N GLU A 98 -2.27 -12.15 8.96
CA GLU A 98 -3.07 -12.95 8.04
C GLU A 98 -2.23 -13.67 6.98
N ILE A 99 -1.19 -13.02 6.43
CA ILE A 99 -0.30 -13.66 5.45
C ILE A 99 0.44 -14.85 6.09
N ILE A 100 0.94 -14.67 7.31
CA ILE A 100 1.67 -15.72 8.03
C ILE A 100 0.73 -16.85 8.46
N ASP A 101 -0.47 -16.53 8.91
CA ASP A 101 -1.48 -17.54 9.30
C ASP A 101 -1.89 -18.41 8.11
N ASN A 102 -1.87 -17.85 6.89
CA ASN A 102 -2.15 -18.57 5.65
C ASN A 102 -0.92 -19.32 5.08
N ASP A 103 0.29 -18.84 5.36
CA ASP A 103 1.56 -19.45 4.94
C ASP A 103 2.66 -19.15 5.98
N ASP A 104 2.87 -20.11 6.89
CA ASP A 104 3.83 -19.99 8.00
C ASP A 104 5.28 -19.80 7.53
N SER A 105 5.61 -20.19 6.29
CA SER A 105 6.94 -19.96 5.73
C SER A 105 7.28 -18.47 5.60
N GLN A 106 6.27 -17.60 5.54
CA GLN A 106 6.44 -16.14 5.48
C GLN A 106 6.86 -15.53 6.83
N SER A 107 6.77 -16.28 7.94
CA SER A 107 7.09 -15.79 9.29
C SER A 107 8.50 -15.21 9.41
N ILE A 108 9.44 -15.69 8.58
CA ILE A 108 10.82 -15.19 8.51
C ILE A 108 10.91 -13.69 8.16
N PHE A 109 9.90 -13.15 7.45
CA PHE A 109 9.86 -11.74 7.04
C PHE A 109 9.13 -10.83 8.03
N LYS A 110 8.45 -11.40 9.04
CA LYS A 110 7.58 -10.69 9.99
C LYS A 110 8.23 -9.46 10.60
N ASN A 111 9.44 -9.61 11.12
CA ASN A 111 10.17 -8.52 11.77
C ASN A 111 10.50 -7.39 10.79
N GLY A 112 10.90 -7.75 9.56
CA GLY A 112 11.20 -6.78 8.51
C GLY A 112 9.98 -5.95 8.12
N TRP A 113 8.83 -6.60 7.91
CA TRP A 113 7.58 -5.91 7.60
C TRP A 113 7.11 -5.02 8.75
N ASN A 114 7.11 -5.52 9.98
CA ASN A 114 6.70 -4.75 11.15
C ASN A 114 7.60 -3.51 11.40
N ASN A 115 8.90 -3.63 11.16
CA ASN A 115 9.84 -2.52 11.28
C ASN A 115 9.65 -1.44 10.20
N ARG A 116 9.10 -1.78 9.03
CA ARG A 116 8.73 -0.80 8.00
C ARG A 116 7.44 -0.09 8.39
N ILE A 117 6.41 -0.86 8.77
CA ILE A 117 5.10 -0.31 9.16
C ILE A 117 5.20 0.59 10.39
N SER A 118 6.10 0.30 11.34
CA SER A 118 6.28 1.17 12.52
C SER A 118 6.77 2.58 12.18
N LYS A 119 7.50 2.73 11.05
CA LYS A 119 8.07 3.98 10.56
C LYS A 119 7.13 4.81 9.68
N TYR A 120 5.93 4.31 9.40
CA TYR A 120 4.89 5.12 8.74
C TYR A 120 4.54 6.34 9.58
#